data_AF-A0A2G4F4I3-F1
#
_entry.id   AF-A0A2G4F4I3-F1
#
_cell.length_a   1.000
_cell.length_b   1.000
_cell.length_c   1.000
_cell.angle_alpha   90.00
_cell.angle_beta   90.00
_cell.angle_gamma   90.00
#
_symmetry.space_group_name_H-M   'P 1'
#
loop_
_entity.id
_entity.type
_entity.pdbx_description
1 polymer ?
#
loop_
_entity_poly.entity_id
_entity_poly.type
_entity_poly.pdbx_seq_one_letter_code
_entity_poly.pdbx_strand_id
1 'polypeptide(L)'
;MAQFTIEVPDTLLPQLEQLQDRLPTLLMQWLSIANLSKQNITDRSIAYEEVLDFLITQPTPLEIWNFKVSETAQKRLGELLDRNREGGLNESETDELDSYEELDRLMQMLKIRAHSTLLPVAS
;
A
#
# COMPACT_ATOMS: atom_id res chain seq x y z
N MET A 1 22.45 -22.26 1.38
CA MET A 1 21.47 -22.61 2.42
C MET A 1 21.83 -21.79 3.64
N ALA A 2 20.91 -20.97 4.16
CA ALA A 2 21.12 -20.19 5.37
C ALA A 2 20.32 -20.83 6.52
N GLN A 3 20.90 -20.92 7.72
CA GLN A 3 20.26 -21.51 8.88
C GLN A 3 20.00 -20.41 9.93
N PHE A 4 18.74 -20.27 10.33
CA PHE A 4 18.30 -19.35 11.38
C PHE A 4 17.74 -20.18 12.53
N THR A 5 18.23 -19.93 13.75
CA THR A 5 17.81 -20.65 14.96
C THR A 5 17.03 -19.68 15.84
N ILE A 6 15.82 -20.07 16.23
CA ILE A 6 14.93 -19.27 17.08
C ILE A 6 14.73 -20.02 18.38
N GLU A 7 14.88 -19.32 19.50
CA GLU A 7 14.48 -19.85 20.79
C GLU A 7 12.96 -19.76 20.92
N VAL A 8 12.32 -20.92 21.06
CA VAL A 8 10.86 -21.05 21.23
C VAL A 8 10.56 -21.69 22.58
N PRO A 9 9.45 -21.30 23.24
CA PRO A 9 9.00 -21.96 24.46
C PRO A 9 8.82 -23.48 24.28
N ASP A 10 9.15 -24.26 25.32
CA ASP A 10 9.06 -25.73 25.31
C ASP A 10 7.66 -26.25 24.98
N THR A 11 6.63 -25.47 25.28
CA THR A 11 5.23 -25.79 24.99
C THR A 11 4.90 -25.82 23.50
N LEU A 12 5.74 -25.21 22.64
CA LEU A 12 5.53 -25.14 21.20
C LEU A 12 6.29 -26.23 20.43
N LEU A 13 7.27 -26.91 21.04
CA LEU A 13 8.03 -27.99 20.39
C LEU A 13 7.14 -29.07 19.74
N PRO A 14 6.15 -29.68 20.43
CA PRO A 14 5.36 -30.74 19.83
C PRO A 14 4.54 -30.27 18.62
N GLN A 15 4.13 -28.99 18.61
CA GLN A 15 3.39 -28.40 17.49
C GLN A 15 4.30 -28.07 16.30
N LEU A 16 5.52 -27.62 16.59
CA LEU A 16 6.54 -27.31 15.58
C LEU A 16 7.09 -28.58 14.91
N GLU A 17 7.30 -29.66 15.66
CA GLU A 17 7.69 -30.97 15.12
C GLU A 17 6.63 -31.50 14.15
N GLN A 18 5.34 -31.41 14.51
CA GLN A 18 4.25 -31.84 13.64
C GLN A 18 4.19 -31.05 12.31
N LEU A 19 4.67 -29.81 12.33
CA LEU A 19 4.63 -28.91 11.18
C LEU A 19 5.99 -28.77 10.49
N GLN A 20 7.03 -29.51 10.90
CA GLN A 20 8.42 -29.31 10.49
C GLN A 20 8.60 -29.24 8.96
N ASP A 21 7.93 -30.13 8.23
CA ASP A 21 7.96 -30.17 6.76
C ASP A 21 7.29 -28.97 6.09
N ARG A 22 6.37 -28.30 6.80
CA ARG A 22 5.61 -27.13 6.33
C ARG A 22 6.09 -25.82 6.92
N LEU A 23 6.96 -25.84 7.94
CA LEU A 23 7.48 -24.63 8.59
C LEU A 23 8.11 -23.64 7.60
N PRO A 24 8.96 -24.06 6.64
CA PRO A 24 9.54 -23.12 5.70
C PRO A 24 8.48 -22.38 4.87
N THR A 25 7.44 -23.09 4.42
CA THR A 25 6.35 -22.52 3.62
C THR A 25 5.47 -21.59 4.44
N LEU A 26 5.11 -22.00 5.67
CA LEU A 26 4.30 -21.18 6.57
C LEU A 26 5.04 -19.90 6.97
N LEU A 27 6.34 -19.98 7.20
CA LEU A 27 7.18 -18.84 7.55
C LEU A 27 7.30 -17.86 6.37
N MET A 28 7.44 -18.35 5.13
CA MET A 28 7.37 -17.49 3.95
C MET A 28 6.00 -16.82 3.79
N GLN A 29 4.91 -17.54 4.03
CA GLN A 29 3.56 -16.98 3.96
C GLN A 29 3.34 -15.91 5.03
N TRP A 30 3.78 -16.16 6.26
CA TRP A 30 3.72 -15.17 7.34
C TRP A 30 4.60 -13.95 7.07
N LEU A 31 5.82 -14.13 6.55
CA LEU A 31 6.68 -13.01 6.18
C LEU A 31 6.07 -12.16 5.07
N SER A 32 5.34 -12.76 4.13
CA SER A 32 4.61 -11.99 3.12
C SER A 32 3.52 -11.11 3.75
N ILE A 33 2.76 -11.64 4.72
CA ILE A 33 1.74 -10.88 5.47
C ILE A 33 2.39 -9.79 6.33
N ALA A 34 3.48 -10.11 7.02
CA ALA A 34 4.22 -9.16 7.85
C ALA A 34 4.83 -8.03 7.00
N ASN A 35 5.34 -8.32 5.81
CA ASN A 35 5.81 -7.28 4.87
C ASN A 35 4.67 -6.39 4.37
N LEU A 36 3.47 -6.95 4.12
CA LEU A 36 2.29 -6.14 3.83
C LEU A 36 1.95 -5.20 4.99
N SER A 37 2.17 -5.61 6.25
CA SER A 37 2.00 -4.73 7.41
C SER A 37 3.15 -3.75 7.63
N LYS A 38 4.39 -4.08 7.24
CA LYS A 38 5.54 -3.16 7.32
C LYS A 38 5.37 -1.96 6.38
N GLN A 39 4.65 -2.17 5.27
CA GLN A 39 4.19 -1.09 4.39
C GLN A 39 2.95 -0.35 4.92
N ASN A 40 2.39 -0.71 6.08
CA ASN A 40 1.11 -0.20 6.54
C ASN A 40 1.14 0.23 8.02
N ILE A 41 1.14 1.56 8.21
CA ILE A 41 0.33 2.37 9.14
C ILE A 41 1.09 3.67 9.48
N THR A 42 2.43 3.66 9.44
CA THR A 42 3.24 4.84 9.81
C THR A 42 3.73 5.68 8.63
N ASP A 43 3.94 5.08 7.44
CA ASP A 43 4.42 5.80 6.23
C ASP A 43 3.32 6.05 5.17
N ARG A 44 2.04 5.89 5.55
CA ARG A 44 0.93 6.18 4.63
C ARG A 44 0.81 7.68 4.42
N SER A 45 0.91 8.11 3.15
CA SER A 45 0.72 9.51 2.80
C SER A 45 -0.69 9.99 3.14
N ILE A 46 -0.86 11.29 3.37
CA ILE A 46 -2.16 11.92 3.64
C ILE A 46 -3.16 11.59 2.51
N ALA A 47 -2.69 11.54 1.27
CA ALA A 47 -3.49 11.14 0.11
C ALA A 47 -4.03 9.71 0.21
N TYR A 48 -3.30 8.80 0.85
CA TYR A 48 -3.71 7.40 0.99
C TYR A 48 -4.96 7.27 1.85
N GLU A 49 -4.95 7.90 3.01
CA GLU A 49 -6.09 7.90 3.94
C GLU A 49 -7.30 8.61 3.30
N GLU A 50 -7.09 9.74 2.61
CA GLU A 50 -8.17 10.42 1.89
C GLU A 50 -8.80 9.57 0.78
N VAL A 51 -7.99 8.82 0.03
CA VAL A 51 -8.50 7.89 -0.99
C VAL A 51 -9.26 6.73 -0.35
N LEU A 52 -8.78 6.18 0.76
CA LEU A 52 -9.49 5.12 1.49
C LEU A 52 -10.85 5.62 2.00
N ASP A 53 -10.86 6.76 2.69
CA ASP A 53 -12.08 7.39 3.20
C ASP A 53 -13.07 7.64 2.06
N PHE A 54 -12.58 8.17 0.94
CA PHE A 54 -13.39 8.36 -0.25
C PHE A 54 -13.98 7.05 -0.78
N LEU A 55 -13.19 5.98 -0.93
CA LEU A 55 -13.63 4.71 -1.49
C LEU A 55 -14.65 3.99 -0.59
N ILE A 56 -14.52 4.12 0.74
CA ILE A 56 -15.48 3.54 1.70
C ILE A 56 -16.88 4.17 1.55
N THR A 57 -16.99 5.41 1.05
CA THR A 57 -18.29 6.04 0.77
C THR A 57 -19.03 5.43 -0.42
N GLN A 58 -18.45 4.46 -1.14
CA GLN A 58 -18.99 3.88 -2.38
C GLN A 58 -19.28 4.95 -3.43
N PRO A 59 -18.26 5.71 -3.88
CA PRO A 59 -18.45 6.84 -4.77
C PRO A 59 -18.95 6.40 -6.14
N THR A 60 -19.78 7.24 -6.75
CA THR A 60 -20.27 7.04 -8.12
C THR A 60 -19.12 7.20 -9.13
N PRO A 61 -19.26 6.64 -10.36
CA PRO A 61 -18.28 6.88 -11.42
C PRO A 61 -17.98 8.36 -11.67
N LEU A 62 -18.98 9.24 -11.56
CA LEU A 62 -18.80 10.68 -11.73
C LEU A 62 -17.97 11.29 -10.58
N GLU A 63 -18.21 10.87 -9.35
CA GLU A 63 -17.41 11.32 -8.19
C GLU A 63 -15.98 10.81 -8.28
N ILE A 64 -15.76 9.55 -8.69
CA ILE A 64 -14.42 8.99 -8.94
C ILE A 64 -13.68 9.82 -10.00
N TRP A 65 -14.37 10.18 -11.09
CA TRP A 65 -13.80 11.02 -12.15
C TRP A 65 -13.34 12.39 -11.63
N ASN A 66 -14.16 13.01 -10.80
CA ASN A 66 -13.93 14.36 -10.26
C ASN A 66 -13.05 14.39 -9.01
N PHE A 67 -12.76 13.23 -8.41
CA PHE A 67 -11.99 13.15 -7.17
C PHE A 67 -10.60 13.79 -7.32
N LYS A 68 -10.26 14.58 -6.31
CA LYS A 68 -8.95 15.18 -6.08
C LYS A 68 -8.66 15.11 -4.58
N VAL A 69 -7.43 14.74 -4.25
CA VAL A 69 -6.92 14.81 -2.88
C VAL A 69 -6.86 16.28 -2.42
N SER A 70 -6.84 16.49 -1.10
CA SER A 70 -6.84 17.82 -0.49
C SER A 70 -5.64 18.67 -0.90
N GLU A 71 -5.75 19.98 -0.73
CA GLU A 71 -4.63 20.90 -0.97
C GLU A 71 -3.43 20.57 -0.07
N THR A 72 -3.66 20.09 1.15
CA THR A 72 -2.62 19.66 2.06
C THR A 72 -1.84 18.47 1.50
N ALA A 73 -2.54 17.46 0.99
CA ALA A 73 -1.92 16.30 0.36
C ALA A 73 -1.16 16.68 -0.93
N GLN A 74 -1.71 17.60 -1.74
CA GLN A 74 -1.04 18.10 -2.95
C GLN A 74 0.24 18.90 -2.61
N LYS A 75 0.19 19.74 -1.58
CA LYS A 75 1.34 20.52 -1.11
C LYS A 75 2.45 19.61 -0.61
N ARG A 76 2.13 18.61 0.21
CA ARG A 76 3.10 17.64 0.72
C ARG A 76 3.78 16.87 -0.43
N LEU A 77 3.02 16.43 -1.42
CA LEU A 77 3.57 15.82 -2.63
C LEU A 77 4.53 16.77 -3.36
N GLY A 78 4.18 18.05 -3.50
CA GLY A 78 5.07 19.05 -4.08
C GLY A 78 6.39 19.18 -3.34
N GLU A 79 6.34 19.28 -2.00
CA GLU A 79 7.53 19.34 -1.15
C GLU A 79 8.43 18.10 -1.31
N LEU A 80 7.83 16.90 -1.35
CA LEU A 80 8.56 15.65 -1.56
C LEU A 80 9.22 15.61 -2.95
N LEU A 81 8.51 16.03 -4.00
CA LEU A 81 9.05 16.07 -5.36
C LEU A 81 10.21 17.07 -5.49
N ASP A 82 10.12 18.23 -4.84
CA ASP A 82 11.19 19.21 -4.83
C ASP A 82 12.42 18.67 -4.09
N ARG A 83 12.24 18.05 -2.93
CA ARG A 83 13.33 17.41 -2.19
C ARG A 83 13.93 16.19 -2.90
N ASN A 84 13.12 15.44 -3.64
CA ASN A 84 13.60 14.33 -4.48
C ASN A 84 14.58 14.85 -5.55
N ARG A 85 14.23 15.96 -6.22
CA ARG A 85 15.10 16.60 -7.23
C ARG A 85 16.43 17.06 -6.63
N GLU A 86 16.43 17.48 -5.37
CA GLU A 86 17.62 17.89 -4.62
C GLU A 86 18.43 16.71 -4.06
N GLY A 87 17.92 15.47 -4.19
CA GLY A 87 18.54 14.26 -3.64
C GLY A 87 18.50 14.19 -2.11
N GLY A 88 17.58 14.93 -1.48
CA GLY A 88 17.53 15.15 -0.04
C GLY A 88 16.40 14.39 0.67
N LEU A 89 15.84 13.34 0.06
CA LEU A 89 14.85 12.49 0.72
C LEU A 89 15.53 11.55 1.72
N ASN A 90 14.91 11.41 2.88
CA ASN A 90 15.22 10.29 3.77
C ASN A 90 14.41 9.04 3.38
N GLU A 91 14.66 7.92 4.06
CA GLU A 91 14.00 6.63 3.77
C GLU A 91 12.47 6.73 3.89
N SER A 92 11.95 7.28 4.99
CA SER A 92 10.50 7.46 5.19
C SER A 92 9.86 8.39 4.16
N GLU A 93 10.55 9.45 3.73
CA GLU A 93 10.06 10.34 2.67
C GLU A 93 10.11 9.69 1.28
N THR A 94 11.02 8.75 1.07
CA THR A 94 11.07 7.92 -0.14
C THR A 94 9.87 6.97 -0.16
N ASP A 95 9.61 6.29 0.95
CA ASP A 95 8.45 5.41 1.11
C ASP A 95 7.11 6.17 0.98
N GLU A 96 7.04 7.40 1.51
CA GLU A 96 5.88 8.29 1.36
C GLU A 96 5.66 8.66 -0.12
N LEU A 97 6.74 8.99 -0.85
CA LEU A 97 6.67 9.34 -2.27
C LEU A 97 6.29 8.14 -3.14
N ASP A 98 6.83 6.95 -2.87
CA ASP A 98 6.45 5.70 -3.53
C ASP A 98 4.95 5.40 -3.31
N SER A 99 4.43 5.67 -2.11
CA SER A 99 3.01 5.53 -1.80
C SER A 99 2.14 6.49 -2.63
N TYR A 100 2.59 7.72 -2.87
CA TYR A 100 1.90 8.65 -3.79
C TYR A 100 1.84 8.11 -5.23
N GLU A 101 2.92 7.50 -5.73
CA GLU A 101 2.93 6.93 -7.08
C GLU A 101 1.97 5.73 -7.22
N GLU A 102 1.91 4.86 -6.21
CA GLU A 102 0.97 3.74 -6.20
C GLU A 102 -0.48 4.22 -6.23
N LEU A 103 -0.81 5.23 -5.42
CA LEU A 103 -2.14 5.83 -5.41
C LEU A 103 -2.49 6.50 -6.73
N ASP A 104 -1.55 7.20 -7.36
CA ASP A 104 -1.79 7.83 -8.65
C ASP A 104 -2.15 6.78 -9.71
N ARG A 105 -1.38 5.69 -9.79
CA ARG A 105 -1.69 4.56 -10.68
C ARG A 105 -3.08 3.96 -10.41
N LEU A 106 -3.42 3.75 -9.13
CA LEU A 106 -4.74 3.26 -8.74
C LEU A 106 -5.86 4.21 -9.18
N MET A 107 -5.74 5.49 -8.86
CA MET A 107 -6.73 6.51 -9.19
C MET A 107 -6.89 6.69 -10.69
N GLN A 108 -5.80 6.63 -11.47
CA GLN A 108 -5.88 6.65 -12.93
C GLN A 108 -6.71 5.46 -13.46
N MET A 109 -6.46 4.24 -12.96
CA MET A 109 -7.25 3.06 -13.37
C MET A 109 -8.72 3.19 -12.98
N LEU A 110 -9.02 3.70 -11.78
CA LEU A 110 -10.38 3.96 -11.32
C LEU A 110 -11.08 4.97 -12.23
N LYS A 111 -10.41 6.07 -12.58
CA LYS A 111 -10.93 7.11 -13.48
C LYS A 111 -11.19 6.58 -14.89
N ILE A 112 -10.29 5.76 -15.43
CA ILE A 112 -10.48 5.11 -16.74
C ILE A 112 -11.75 4.24 -16.72
N ARG A 113 -11.91 3.38 -15.70
CA ARG A 113 -13.11 2.51 -15.58
C ARG A 113 -14.39 3.29 -15.35
N ALA A 114 -14.32 4.34 -14.53
CA ALA A 114 -15.45 5.24 -14.30
C ALA A 114 -15.90 5.90 -15.60
N HIS A 115 -14.95 6.41 -16.39
CA HIS A 115 -15.22 7.01 -17.69
C HIS A 115 -15.85 6.03 -18.67
N SER A 116 -15.36 4.78 -18.76
CA SER A 116 -15.98 3.73 -19.58
C SER A 116 -17.41 3.39 -19.17
N THR A 117 -17.77 3.59 -17.90
CA THR A 117 -19.13 3.37 -17.40
C THR A 117 -20.03 4.58 -17.71
N LEU A 118 -19.48 5.78 -17.72
CA LEU A 118 -20.19 7.03 -18.03
C LEU A 118 -20.48 7.20 -19.54
N LEU A 119 -19.64 6.63 -20.40
CA LEU A 119 -19.86 6.56 -21.84
C LEU A 119 -20.31 5.14 -22.22
N PRO A 120 -21.62 4.82 -22.19
CA PRO A 120 -22.08 3.54 -22.71
C PRO A 120 -21.64 3.47 -24.18
N VAL A 121 -20.90 2.40 -24.51
CA VAL A 121 -20.47 2.10 -25.87
C VAL A 121 -21.70 2.20 -26.77
N ALA A 122 -21.67 3.15 -27.72
CA ALA A 122 -22.70 3.27 -28.73
C ALA A 122 -22.81 1.91 -29.47
N SER A 123 -24.03 1.39 -29.49
CA SER A 123 -24.44 0.08 -30.04
C SER A 123 -23.86 -0.24 -31.42
#